data_AF-A0A2P2CDF0-F1
#
_entry.id   AF-A0A2P2CDF0-F1
#
_cell.length_a   1.000
_cell.length_b   1.000
_cell.length_c   1.000
_cell.angle_alpha   90.00
_cell.angle_beta   90.00
_cell.angle_gamma   90.00
#
_symmetry.space_group_name_H-M   'P 1'
#
loop_
_entity.id
_entity.type
_entity.pdbx_description
1 polymer ?
#
loop_
_entity_poly.entity_id
_entity_poly.type
_entity_poly.pdbx_seq_one_letter_code
_entity_poly.pdbx_strand_id
1 'polypeptide(L)'
;MRHTLGILVATAGLLLAAACGADRASDVGEDPGTPASSTSADPSDQPAPGSSLVDIVSQTAAGGDVDRTAIDLGTPQGVADLVDPVSGGLDQQVRDLVAATDVPEGQRLMGAVVNVGCDVPSDVVIRVDGSQVLLEPVFTGERLPECLAAVTSIAVVLVAA
;
A
#
# COMPACT_ATOMS: atom_id res chain seq x y z
N MET A 1 43.63 18.66 -21.56
CA MET A 1 42.81 19.88 -21.68
C MET A 1 41.66 19.70 -20.69
N ARG A 2 41.85 20.00 -19.40
CA ARG A 2 41.67 21.31 -18.72
C ARG A 2 40.22 21.84 -18.77
N HIS A 3 39.56 21.65 -17.62
CA HIS A 3 38.50 22.49 -16.99
C HIS A 3 37.12 22.48 -17.67
N THR A 4 36.01 22.34 -16.94
CA THR A 4 35.56 23.27 -15.91
C THR A 4 34.59 22.67 -14.87
N LEU A 5 34.91 22.93 -13.59
CA LEU A 5 33.99 22.96 -12.46
C LEU A 5 32.90 24.02 -12.65
N GLY A 6 31.68 23.74 -12.18
CA GLY A 6 30.67 24.76 -11.88
C GLY A 6 29.36 24.11 -11.42
N ILE A 7 28.63 24.58 -10.42
CA ILE A 7 28.78 25.69 -9.48
C ILE A 7 27.84 25.30 -8.31
N LEU A 8 28.31 25.43 -7.08
CA LEU A 8 27.50 25.32 -5.86
C LEU A 8 26.52 26.50 -5.82
N VAL A 9 25.22 26.23 -5.71
CA VAL A 9 24.25 27.24 -5.26
C VAL A 9 23.58 26.68 -4.01
N ALA A 10 24.11 27.13 -2.87
CA ALA A 10 23.49 27.01 -1.56
C ALA A 10 22.50 28.17 -1.40
N THR A 11 21.21 27.88 -1.30
CA THR A 11 20.19 28.84 -0.84
C THR A 11 19.62 28.35 0.48
N ALA A 12 20.21 28.86 1.56
CA ALA A 12 19.66 28.83 2.89
C ALA A 12 18.48 29.82 2.98
N GLY A 13 17.26 29.30 3.08
CA GLY A 13 16.05 30.07 3.36
C GLY A 13 15.64 29.91 4.82
N LEU A 14 16.18 30.78 5.67
CA LEU A 14 15.83 30.93 7.08
C LEU A 14 14.61 31.87 7.19
N LEU A 15 13.46 31.38 7.68
CA LEU A 15 12.34 32.23 8.08
C LEU A 15 11.86 31.82 9.48
N LEU A 16 12.02 32.77 10.40
CA LEU A 16 11.70 32.69 11.82
C LEU A 16 10.25 33.11 12.12
N ALA A 17 9.73 32.49 13.19
CA ALA A 17 8.85 33.03 14.24
C ALA A 17 7.37 33.36 13.93
N ALA A 18 6.47 32.69 14.65
CA ALA A 18 5.71 33.24 15.80
C ALA A 18 4.28 32.68 15.88
N ALA A 19 3.98 31.88 16.92
CA ALA A 19 2.71 31.94 17.65
C ALA A 19 2.78 31.06 18.91
N CYS A 20 2.97 31.73 20.05
CA CYS A 20 2.79 31.22 21.41
C CYS A 20 1.35 31.49 21.83
N GLY A 21 0.67 30.56 22.52
CA GLY A 21 -0.72 30.81 22.94
C GLY A 21 -1.40 29.75 23.82
N ALA A 22 -0.96 29.67 25.08
CA ALA A 22 -1.72 29.46 26.31
C ALA A 22 -2.58 28.18 26.58
N ASP A 23 -2.31 27.64 27.76
CA ASP A 23 -2.94 26.55 28.51
C ASP A 23 -4.44 26.72 28.76
N ARG A 24 -5.18 25.61 28.68
CA ARG A 24 -6.32 25.32 29.57
C ARG A 24 -6.36 23.84 29.94
N ALA A 25 -6.14 23.58 31.22
CA ALA A 25 -6.60 22.36 31.86
C ALA A 25 -8.13 22.35 31.86
N SER A 26 -8.72 21.23 31.45
CA SER A 26 -10.07 20.84 31.83
C SER A 26 -10.07 19.33 31.95
N ASP A 27 -10.02 18.91 33.21
CA ASP A 27 -10.37 17.59 33.71
C ASP A 27 -11.83 17.30 33.33
N VAL A 28 -12.05 16.26 32.52
CA VAL A 28 -13.33 15.58 32.38
C VAL A 28 -13.00 14.09 32.28
N GLY A 29 -13.13 13.40 33.40
CA GLY A 29 -13.32 11.95 33.40
C GLY A 29 -14.74 11.62 32.97
N GLU A 30 -14.87 10.67 32.03
CA GLU A 30 -16.03 9.88 31.57
C GLU A 30 -15.52 9.21 30.27
N ASP A 31 -15.61 7.92 29.94
CA ASP A 31 -16.27 6.70 30.40
C ASP A 31 -15.62 5.56 29.55
N PRO A 32 -15.34 4.34 30.05
CA PRO A 32 -14.66 3.32 29.28
C PRO A 32 -15.65 2.59 28.35
N GLY A 33 -15.33 2.59 27.05
CA GLY A 33 -15.87 1.61 26.10
C GLY A 33 -16.84 2.20 25.08
N THR A 34 -16.29 2.90 24.08
CA THR A 34 -16.96 2.95 22.78
C THR A 34 -16.80 1.56 22.14
N PRO A 35 -17.88 0.79 21.92
CA PRO A 35 -17.77 -0.42 21.11
C PRO A 35 -17.31 -0.02 19.71
N ALA A 36 -16.38 -0.81 19.17
CA ALA A 36 -15.85 -0.65 17.82
C ALA A 36 -16.98 -0.35 16.84
N SER A 37 -16.80 0.69 16.02
CA SER A 37 -17.66 0.97 14.89
C SER A 37 -17.74 -0.27 14.01
N SER A 38 -18.85 -1.00 14.11
CA SER A 38 -19.26 -1.93 13.07
C SER A 38 -19.50 -1.09 11.83
N THR A 39 -18.52 -1.02 10.93
CA THR A 39 -18.75 -0.59 9.56
C THR A 39 -19.75 -1.56 8.97
N SER A 40 -21.01 -1.12 8.89
CA SER A 40 -22.02 -1.76 8.05
C SER A 40 -21.42 -1.87 6.65
N ALA A 41 -21.25 -3.09 6.15
CA ALA A 41 -20.82 -3.33 4.78
C ALA A 41 -21.77 -2.54 3.85
N ASP A 42 -21.19 -1.64 3.08
CA ASP A 42 -21.95 -0.89 2.09
C ASP A 42 -22.32 -1.89 0.97
N PRO A 43 -23.55 -1.88 0.41
CA PRO A 43 -23.90 -2.76 -0.71
C PRO A 43 -22.98 -2.59 -1.95
N SER A 44 -22.09 -1.58 -1.96
CA SER A 44 -21.00 -1.43 -2.91
C SER A 44 -19.72 -2.25 -2.61
N ASP A 45 -19.68 -3.03 -1.52
CA ASP A 45 -18.56 -3.92 -1.14
C ASP A 45 -18.55 -5.27 -1.88
N GLN A 46 -19.40 -5.44 -2.89
CA GLN A 46 -19.46 -6.69 -3.63
C GLN A 46 -18.22 -6.80 -4.54
N PRO A 47 -17.44 -7.91 -4.45
CA PRO A 47 -16.27 -8.13 -5.31
C PRO A 47 -16.65 -7.96 -6.78
N ALA A 48 -15.82 -7.24 -7.53
CA ALA A 48 -16.08 -7.02 -8.95
C ALA A 48 -16.20 -8.38 -9.67
N PRO A 49 -17.27 -8.64 -10.43
CA PRO A 49 -17.46 -9.92 -11.10
C PRO A 49 -16.31 -10.17 -12.09
N GLY A 50 -15.76 -11.39 -12.07
CA GLY A 50 -14.62 -11.74 -12.91
C GLY A 50 -13.26 -11.22 -12.40
N SER A 51 -13.18 -10.79 -11.15
CA SER A 51 -11.92 -10.51 -10.47
C SER A 51 -11.58 -11.58 -9.43
N SER A 52 -10.29 -11.82 -9.20
CA SER A 52 -9.80 -12.78 -8.22
C SER A 52 -8.42 -12.40 -7.70
N LEU A 53 -8.19 -12.67 -6.42
CA LEU A 53 -6.84 -12.62 -5.84
C LEU A 53 -5.98 -13.74 -6.44
N VAL A 54 -4.77 -13.38 -6.89
CA VAL A 54 -3.74 -14.35 -7.30
C VAL A 54 -2.93 -14.74 -6.07
N ASP A 55 -2.28 -13.76 -5.43
CA ASP A 55 -1.52 -13.98 -4.20
C ASP A 55 -1.24 -12.65 -3.46
N ILE A 56 -0.87 -12.74 -2.19
CA ILE A 56 -0.34 -11.65 -1.37
C ILE A 56 1.08 -11.99 -0.95
N VAL A 57 2.07 -11.39 -1.62
CA VAL A 57 3.47 -11.56 -1.26
C VAL A 57 3.87 -10.55 -0.19
N SER A 58 4.60 -11.00 0.82
CA SER A 58 4.93 -10.18 1.99
C SER A 58 6.36 -10.38 2.44
N GLN A 59 7.00 -9.30 2.88
CA GLN A 59 8.38 -9.32 3.35
C GLN A 59 8.59 -8.33 4.50
N THR A 60 9.22 -8.79 5.58
CA THR A 60 9.61 -7.94 6.70
C THR A 60 10.71 -6.98 6.28
N ALA A 61 10.58 -5.72 6.70
CA ALA A 61 11.52 -4.62 6.46
C ALA A 61 11.82 -4.36 4.97
N ALA A 62 10.86 -4.61 4.09
CA ALA A 62 11.00 -4.35 2.66
C ALA A 62 10.85 -2.87 2.28
N GLY A 63 10.20 -2.05 3.11
CA GLY A 63 9.99 -0.62 2.84
C GLY A 63 8.80 -0.36 1.92
N GLY A 64 8.86 0.71 1.13
CA GLY A 64 7.77 1.18 0.29
C GLY A 64 6.68 1.96 1.03
N ASP A 65 5.77 2.52 0.25
CA ASP A 65 4.61 3.27 0.73
C ASP A 65 3.32 2.56 0.31
N VAL A 66 2.29 2.64 1.14
CA VAL A 66 0.97 2.09 0.81
C VAL A 66 0.35 2.93 -0.31
N ASP A 67 0.17 2.32 -1.47
CA ASP A 67 -0.71 2.80 -2.54
C ASP A 67 -1.59 1.64 -2.98
N ARG A 68 -2.88 1.78 -2.71
CA ARG A 68 -3.90 0.77 -3.00
C ARG A 68 -4.43 0.85 -4.42
N THR A 69 -3.99 1.84 -5.19
CA THR A 69 -4.32 1.94 -6.62
C THR A 69 -3.49 0.94 -7.39
N ALA A 70 -4.16 -0.05 -7.97
CA ALA A 70 -3.46 -1.12 -8.68
C ALA A 70 -2.85 -0.62 -9.99
N ILE A 71 -1.63 -1.06 -10.26
CA ILE A 71 -0.87 -0.81 -11.47
C ILE A 71 -0.95 -2.05 -12.36
N ASP A 72 -0.94 -1.86 -13.68
CA ASP A 72 -0.94 -2.94 -14.67
C ASP A 72 0.41 -3.67 -14.69
N LEU A 73 0.39 -4.97 -14.37
CA LEU A 73 1.58 -5.83 -14.32
C LEU A 73 1.80 -6.62 -15.61
N GLY A 74 0.95 -6.43 -16.63
CA GLY A 74 1.14 -7.00 -17.96
C GLY A 74 2.31 -6.38 -18.73
N THR A 75 2.97 -5.35 -18.19
CA THR A 75 4.11 -4.67 -18.80
C THR A 75 5.35 -4.69 -17.90
N PRO A 76 6.57 -4.80 -18.46
CA PRO A 76 7.80 -4.70 -17.67
C PRO A 76 7.91 -3.39 -16.88
N GLN A 77 7.37 -2.29 -17.41
CA GLN A 77 7.39 -0.99 -16.74
C GLN A 77 6.50 -0.99 -15.50
N GLY A 78 5.26 -1.49 -15.60
CA GLY A 78 4.36 -1.52 -14.44
C GLY A 78 4.87 -2.44 -13.33
N VAL A 79 5.53 -3.54 -13.68
CA VAL A 79 6.24 -4.38 -12.68
C VAL A 79 7.38 -3.60 -12.03
N ALA A 80 8.20 -2.88 -12.80
CA ALA A 80 9.27 -2.04 -12.25
C ALA A 80 8.72 -0.96 -11.33
N ASP A 81 7.71 -0.21 -11.77
CA ASP A 81 7.07 0.86 -10.99
C ASP A 81 6.52 0.35 -9.64
N LEU A 82 5.94 -0.87 -9.62
CA LEU A 82 5.43 -1.48 -8.40
C LEU A 82 6.55 -1.90 -7.43
N VAL A 83 7.68 -2.42 -7.93
CA VAL A 83 8.72 -3.03 -7.09
C VAL A 83 9.91 -2.12 -6.77
N ASP A 84 10.11 -1.05 -7.54
CA ASP A 84 11.16 -0.04 -7.32
C ASP A 84 11.20 0.52 -5.88
N PRO A 85 10.07 0.78 -5.19
CA PRO A 85 10.11 1.33 -3.84
C PRO A 85 10.35 0.27 -2.73
N VAL A 86 10.40 -1.03 -3.06
CA VAL A 86 10.57 -2.11 -2.07
C VAL A 86 11.91 -2.83 -2.20
N SER A 87 12.29 -3.57 -1.16
CA SER A 87 13.59 -4.24 -1.04
C SER A 87 13.48 -5.57 -0.29
N GLY A 88 14.62 -6.16 0.09
CA GLY A 88 14.64 -7.38 0.91
C GLY A 88 14.22 -8.65 0.16
N GLY A 89 14.23 -8.64 -1.17
CA GLY A 89 13.83 -9.75 -2.03
C GLY A 89 12.32 -9.79 -2.33
N LEU A 90 11.53 -8.84 -1.82
CA LEU A 90 10.11 -8.72 -2.17
C LEU A 90 9.93 -8.42 -3.66
N ASP A 91 10.84 -7.63 -4.23
CA ASP A 91 10.88 -7.30 -5.65
C ASP A 91 11.03 -8.54 -6.54
N GLN A 92 11.93 -9.46 -6.18
CA GLN A 92 12.10 -10.72 -6.91
C GLN A 92 10.88 -11.63 -6.76
N GLN A 93 10.29 -11.72 -5.56
CA GLN A 93 9.07 -12.50 -5.32
C GLN A 93 7.91 -12.03 -6.21
N VAL A 94 7.70 -10.72 -6.33
CA VAL A 94 6.67 -10.15 -7.24
C VAL A 94 6.98 -10.49 -8.69
N ARG A 95 8.23 -10.34 -9.15
CA ARG A 95 8.61 -10.67 -10.53
C ARG A 95 8.40 -12.15 -10.85
N ASP A 96 8.77 -13.03 -9.92
CA ASP A 96 8.59 -14.48 -10.08
C ASP A 96 7.10 -14.85 -10.13
N LEU A 97 6.29 -14.26 -9.25
CA LEU A 97 4.83 -14.45 -9.24
C LEU A 97 4.20 -13.99 -10.56
N VAL A 98 4.54 -12.78 -11.03
CA VAL A 98 4.05 -12.25 -12.31
C VAL A 98 4.45 -13.16 -13.48
N ALA A 99 5.71 -13.61 -13.51
CA ALA A 99 6.19 -14.50 -14.56
C ALA A 99 5.53 -15.89 -14.55
N ALA A 100 5.11 -16.36 -13.38
CA ALA A 100 4.45 -17.66 -13.21
C ALA A 100 2.92 -17.60 -13.36
N THR A 101 2.33 -16.41 -13.44
CA THR A 101 0.87 -16.25 -13.50
C THR A 101 0.35 -16.32 -14.93
N ASP A 102 -0.48 -17.31 -15.21
CA ASP A 102 -1.26 -17.37 -16.45
C ASP A 102 -2.41 -16.35 -16.40
N VAL A 103 -2.48 -15.44 -17.39
CA VAL A 103 -3.54 -14.44 -17.49
C VAL A 103 -4.58 -14.90 -18.52
N PRO A 104 -5.82 -15.22 -18.11
CA PRO A 104 -6.87 -15.64 -19.05
C PRO A 104 -7.25 -14.55 -20.06
N GLU A 105 -7.82 -14.97 -21.20
CA GLU A 105 -8.37 -14.02 -22.17
C GLU A 105 -9.45 -13.12 -21.53
N GLY A 106 -9.40 -11.83 -21.84
CA GLY A 106 -10.33 -10.83 -21.28
C GLY A 106 -10.04 -10.45 -19.82
N GLN A 107 -8.89 -10.85 -19.27
CA GLN A 107 -8.42 -10.40 -17.97
C GLN A 107 -7.07 -9.69 -18.08
N ARG A 108 -6.73 -8.95 -17.04
CA ARG A 108 -5.44 -8.29 -16.86
C ARG A 108 -4.91 -8.52 -15.45
N LEU A 109 -3.58 -8.62 -15.34
CA LEU A 109 -2.88 -8.78 -14.08
C LEU A 109 -2.58 -7.40 -13.49
N MET A 110 -3.00 -7.16 -12.26
CA MET A 110 -2.84 -5.89 -11.57
C MET A 110 -2.19 -6.11 -10.20
N GLY A 111 -1.50 -5.12 -9.65
CA GLY A 111 -1.00 -5.22 -8.28
C GLY A 111 -0.80 -3.88 -7.59
N ALA A 112 -0.77 -3.92 -6.25
CA ALA A 112 -0.65 -2.73 -5.42
C ALA A 112 0.03 -3.05 -4.07
N VAL A 113 0.70 -2.06 -3.47
CA VAL A 113 1.19 -2.16 -2.09
C VAL A 113 0.02 -1.92 -1.15
N VAL A 114 -0.59 -2.99 -0.65
CA VAL A 114 -1.84 -2.90 0.12
C VAL A 114 -1.64 -2.59 1.60
N ASN A 115 -0.47 -2.95 2.14
CA ASN A 115 -0.16 -2.76 3.56
C ASN A 115 1.35 -2.60 3.81
N VAL A 116 1.68 -1.71 4.76
CA VAL A 116 3.00 -1.65 5.42
C VAL A 116 2.71 -1.58 6.91
N GLY A 117 2.82 -2.70 7.60
CA GLY A 117 2.35 -2.83 8.97
C GLY A 117 2.76 -4.12 9.64
N CYS A 118 2.17 -4.44 10.79
CA CYS A 118 2.62 -5.57 11.62
C CYS A 118 1.96 -6.89 11.25
N ASP A 119 0.81 -6.80 10.61
CA ASP A 119 0.02 -7.94 10.18
C ASP A 119 0.12 -8.10 8.67
N VAL A 120 -0.02 -9.35 8.21
CA VAL A 120 -0.14 -9.68 6.79
C VAL A 120 -1.63 -9.78 6.46
N PRO A 121 -2.14 -9.07 5.43
CA PRO A 121 -3.51 -9.26 4.98
C PRO A 121 -3.73 -10.71 4.53
N SER A 122 -4.88 -11.27 4.88
CA SER A 122 -5.28 -12.62 4.46
C SER A 122 -5.99 -12.64 3.11
N ASP A 123 -6.56 -11.50 2.71
CA ASP A 123 -7.32 -11.34 1.48
C ASP A 123 -7.33 -9.85 1.07
N VAL A 124 -7.93 -9.53 -0.09
CA VAL A 124 -8.22 -8.17 -0.52
C VAL A 124 -9.63 -8.05 -1.12
N VAL A 125 -10.31 -6.94 -0.83
CA VAL A 125 -11.50 -6.54 -1.58
C VAL A 125 -11.06 -5.80 -2.83
N ILE A 126 -11.51 -6.28 -3.99
CA ILE A 126 -11.20 -5.70 -5.30
C ILE A 126 -12.36 -4.79 -5.71
N ARG A 127 -12.10 -3.48 -5.82
CA ARG A 127 -13.05 -2.50 -6.34
C ARG A 127 -12.60 -2.00 -7.70
N VAL A 128 -13.55 -1.87 -8.62
CA VAL A 128 -13.31 -1.34 -9.96
C VAL A 128 -14.18 -0.10 -10.15
N ASP A 129 -13.55 1.04 -10.40
CA ASP A 129 -14.22 2.31 -10.70
C ASP A 129 -13.69 2.86 -12.03
N GLY A 130 -14.47 2.69 -13.09
CA GLY A 130 -14.04 2.98 -14.45
C GLY A 130 -12.77 2.19 -14.81
N SER A 131 -11.66 2.89 -15.04
CA SER A 131 -10.36 2.28 -15.35
C SER A 131 -9.50 1.99 -14.11
N GLN A 132 -9.87 2.54 -12.95
CA GLN A 132 -9.11 2.42 -11.71
C GLN A 132 -9.51 1.14 -10.96
N VAL A 133 -8.51 0.45 -10.41
CA VAL A 133 -8.70 -0.72 -9.55
C VAL A 133 -8.13 -0.38 -8.19
N LEU A 134 -8.92 -0.55 -7.13
CA LEU A 134 -8.51 -0.35 -5.75
C LEU A 134 -8.50 -1.69 -5.01
N LEU A 135 -7.41 -1.95 -4.27
CA LEU A 135 -7.22 -3.17 -3.49
C LEU A 135 -7.23 -2.84 -1.98
N GLU A 136 -8.28 -3.24 -1.29
CA GLU A 136 -8.42 -3.02 0.15
C GLU A 136 -8.03 -4.27 0.94
N PRO A 137 -7.01 -4.22 1.81
CA PRO A 137 -6.58 -5.39 2.56
C PRO A 137 -7.64 -5.83 3.58
N VAL A 138 -7.87 -7.13 3.64
CA VAL A 138 -8.67 -7.79 4.67
C VAL A 138 -7.73 -8.51 5.63
N PHE A 139 -7.94 -8.29 6.92
CA PHE A 139 -7.19 -8.96 7.97
C PHE A 139 -8.11 -9.91 8.73
N THR A 140 -7.70 -11.16 8.87
CA THR A 140 -8.39 -12.15 9.70
C THR A 140 -7.58 -12.46 10.95
N GLY A 141 -8.26 -12.61 12.09
CA GLY A 141 -7.64 -12.97 13.35
C GLY A 141 -7.32 -11.77 14.24
N GLU A 142 -6.73 -12.06 15.41
CA GLU A 142 -6.29 -11.03 16.35
C GLU A 142 -4.98 -10.41 15.85
N ARG A 143 -4.95 -9.08 15.77
CA ARG A 143 -3.74 -8.34 15.40
C ARG A 143 -2.72 -8.41 16.51
N LEU A 144 -1.46 -8.55 16.13
CA LEU A 144 -0.37 -8.57 17.11
C LEU A 144 -0.26 -7.19 17.76
N PRO A 145 -0.18 -7.11 19.11
CA PRO A 145 -0.10 -5.82 19.80
C PRO A 145 1.22 -5.09 19.56
N GLU A 146 2.28 -5.82 19.20
CA GLU A 146 3.65 -5.29 19.10
C GLU A 146 4.26 -5.59 17.73
N CYS A 147 4.78 -4.54 17.09
CA CYS A 147 5.47 -4.60 15.82
C CYS A 147 6.98 -4.69 16.04
N LEU A 148 7.57 -5.87 15.89
CA LEU A 148 9.04 -5.96 15.94
C LEU A 148 9.69 -5.36 14.68
N ALA A 149 9.03 -5.48 13.54
CA ALA A 149 9.40 -4.83 12.29
C ALA A 149 8.17 -4.76 11.37
N ALA A 150 8.09 -3.70 10.57
CA ALA A 150 7.04 -3.58 9.57
C ALA A 150 7.19 -4.66 8.49
N VAL A 151 6.07 -5.17 8.02
CA VAL A 151 5.91 -6.09 6.90
C VAL A 151 5.22 -5.33 5.78
N THR A 152 5.84 -5.35 4.61
CA THR A 152 5.24 -4.82 3.39
C THR A 152 4.53 -5.96 2.68
N SER A 153 3.28 -5.74 2.30
CA SER A 153 2.45 -6.70 1.57
C SER A 153 2.00 -6.11 0.26
N ILE A 154 2.24 -6.86 -0.82
CA ILE A 154 1.79 -6.55 -2.18
C ILE A 154 0.76 -7.58 -2.58
N ALA A 155 -0.43 -7.12 -2.98
CA ALA A 155 -1.45 -7.98 -3.54
C ALA A 155 -1.36 -7.97 -5.06
N VAL A 156 -1.45 -9.15 -5.67
CA VAL A 156 -1.54 -9.35 -7.12
C VAL A 156 -2.88 -9.98 -7.42
N VAL A 157 -3.62 -9.41 -8.38
CA VAL A 157 -4.98 -9.81 -8.70
C VAL A 157 -5.18 -9.92 -10.20
N LEU A 158 -6.14 -10.75 -10.61
CA LEU A 158 -6.71 -10.75 -11.94
C LEU A 158 -8.00 -9.93 -11.93
N VAL A 159 -8.20 -9.10 -12.95
CA VAL A 159 -9.41 -8.28 -13.13
C VAL A 159 -9.88 -8.39 -14.57
N ALA A 160 -11.19 -8.41 -14.78
CA ALA A 160 -11.76 -8.29 -16.13
C ALA A 160 -11.26 -6.98 -16.81
N ALA A 161 -10.88 -7.10 -18.08
CA ALA A 161 -10.35 -6.01 -18.90
C ALA A 161 -11.47 -5.17 -19.56
#